data_AF-A0A7Y6DN40-F1
#
_entry.id   AF-A0A7Y6DN40-F1
#
_cell.length_a   1.000
_cell.length_b   1.000
_cell.length_c   1.000
_cell.angle_alpha   90.00
_cell.angle_beta   90.00
_cell.angle_gamma   90.00
#
_symmetry.space_group_name_H-M   'P 1'
#
loop_
_entity.id
_entity.type
_entity.pdbx_description
1 polymer ?
#
loop_
_entity_poly.entity_id
_entity_poly.type
_entity_poly.pdbx_seq_one_letter_code
_entity_poly.pdbx_strand_id
1 'polypeptide(L)'
;MAQGTDGMKLTEHEIASAFARAAALSLLEQGFDSGDMTPEELKVHAAQLFLDQLLSDEPAFGGTTHVDAILSQARSFRQESEHDFALVFYAMWHEHTVNAILRNALHPKKLESEAEINQVVRLSLPTKLGAIWTLVLGEKIDRQLASGILRVAEYRNAFVHYKWPMRDINRMGAREADTRALIEIAESAVDALTTFRYWDSEVAQLLLSEERDAPYNRRRD
;
A
#
# COMPACT_ATOMS: atom_id res chain seq x y z
N MET A 1 10.52 26.03 27.19
CA MET A 1 9.44 25.24 27.81
C MET A 1 9.21 24.03 26.91
N ALA A 2 9.68 22.85 27.32
CA ALA A 2 9.46 21.62 26.55
C ALA A 2 8.05 21.11 26.88
N GLN A 3 7.16 21.13 25.90
CA GLN A 3 5.87 20.44 26.01
C GLN A 3 6.16 18.94 26.02
N GLY A 4 5.88 18.29 27.14
CA GLY A 4 6.01 16.85 27.27
C GLY A 4 5.07 16.17 26.27
N THR A 5 5.63 15.37 25.37
CA THR A 5 4.86 14.40 24.60
C THR A 5 4.40 13.33 25.58
N ASP A 6 3.18 13.48 26.08
CA ASP A 6 2.50 12.44 26.85
C ASP A 6 2.25 11.28 25.88
N GLY A 7 3.18 10.31 25.90
CA GLY A 7 3.14 9.15 25.02
C GLY A 7 1.92 8.32 25.39
N MET A 8 0.90 8.37 24.54
CA MET A 8 -0.33 7.60 24.71
C MET A 8 0.02 6.11 24.84
N LYS A 9 -0.22 5.54 26.02
CA LYS A 9 -0.05 4.12 26.28
C LYS A 9 -1.30 3.38 25.77
N LEU A 10 -1.12 2.55 24.76
CA LEU A 10 -2.14 1.59 24.35
C LEU A 10 -2.37 0.59 25.49
N THR A 11 -3.63 0.22 25.69
CA THR A 11 -4.00 -0.90 26.57
C THR A 11 -3.60 -2.23 25.96
N GLU A 12 -3.43 -3.26 26.80
CA GLU A 12 -3.14 -4.62 26.32
C GLU A 12 -4.19 -5.13 25.33
N HIS A 13 -5.46 -4.77 25.55
CA HIS A 13 -6.56 -5.11 24.65
C HIS A 13 -6.42 -4.45 23.27
N GLU A 14 -6.06 -3.16 23.23
CA GLU A 14 -5.83 -2.45 21.97
C GLU A 14 -4.65 -3.04 21.19
N ILE A 15 -3.57 -3.42 21.88
CA ILE A 15 -2.40 -4.07 21.26
C ILE A 15 -2.79 -5.44 20.69
N ALA A 16 -3.50 -6.26 21.47
CA ALA A 16 -3.94 -7.59 21.03
C ALA A 16 -4.90 -7.51 19.83
N SER A 17 -5.84 -6.57 19.85
CA SER A 17 -6.78 -6.34 18.76
C SER A 17 -6.07 -5.90 17.48
N ALA A 18 -5.14 -4.93 17.60
CA ALA A 18 -4.33 -4.48 16.47
C ALA A 18 -3.48 -5.62 15.88
N PHE A 19 -2.87 -6.45 16.74
CA PHE A 19 -2.10 -7.61 16.32
C PHE A 19 -2.96 -8.63 15.58
N ALA A 20 -4.10 -9.05 16.14
CA ALA A 20 -4.97 -10.05 15.53
C ALA A 20 -5.50 -9.58 14.16
N ARG A 21 -5.80 -8.28 14.04
CA ARG A 21 -6.17 -7.66 12.76
C ARG A 21 -5.01 -7.68 11.76
N ALA A 22 -3.80 -7.29 12.18
CA ALA A 22 -2.63 -7.33 11.30
C ALA A 22 -2.31 -8.75 10.84
N ALA A 23 -2.45 -9.74 11.72
CA ALA A 23 -2.31 -11.15 11.38
C ALA A 23 -3.35 -11.59 10.33
N ALA A 24 -4.61 -11.19 10.50
CA ALA A 24 -5.67 -11.50 9.54
C ALA A 24 -5.41 -10.90 8.16
N LEU A 25 -5.04 -9.62 8.10
CA LEU A 25 -4.69 -8.96 6.83
C LEU A 25 -3.48 -9.63 6.17
N SER A 26 -2.47 -10.00 6.95
CA SER A 26 -1.29 -10.73 6.44
C SER A 26 -1.64 -12.08 5.83
N LEU A 27 -2.56 -12.83 6.45
CA LEU A 27 -3.04 -14.11 5.91
C LEU A 27 -3.79 -13.95 4.59
N LEU A 28 -4.68 -12.96 4.52
CA LEU A 28 -5.40 -12.62 3.28
C LEU A 28 -4.43 -12.19 2.18
N GLU A 29 -3.40 -11.42 2.52
CA GLU A 29 -2.34 -11.03 1.58
C GLU A 29 -1.53 -12.22 1.06
N GLN A 30 -1.46 -13.32 1.81
CA GLN A 30 -0.84 -14.58 1.37
C GLN A 30 -1.78 -15.45 0.53
N GLY A 31 -2.99 -14.97 0.22
CA GLY A 31 -3.99 -15.68 -0.56
C GLY A 31 -4.76 -16.72 0.25
N PHE A 32 -4.85 -16.56 1.58
CA PHE A 32 -5.70 -17.41 2.40
C PHE A 32 -7.18 -17.19 2.04
N ASP A 33 -7.87 -18.27 1.69
CA ASP A 33 -9.31 -18.25 1.46
C ASP A 33 -10.03 -18.30 2.82
N SER A 34 -10.66 -17.18 3.19
CA SER A 34 -11.42 -17.07 4.43
C SER A 34 -12.73 -17.86 4.40
N GLY A 35 -13.21 -18.29 3.22
CA GLY A 35 -14.52 -18.93 3.07
C GLY A 35 -15.63 -18.11 3.74
N ASP A 36 -16.41 -18.77 4.60
CA ASP A 36 -17.53 -18.16 5.33
C ASP A 36 -17.12 -17.56 6.70
N MET A 37 -15.83 -17.39 6.99
CA MET A 37 -15.38 -16.82 8.27
C MET A 37 -15.84 -15.37 8.42
N THR A 38 -16.35 -15.04 9.61
CA THR A 38 -16.54 -13.64 10.02
C THR A 38 -15.19 -12.94 10.26
N PRO A 39 -15.14 -11.60 10.25
CA PRO A 39 -13.91 -10.86 10.60
C PRO A 39 -13.27 -11.31 11.92
N GLU A 40 -14.08 -11.65 12.92
CA GLU A 40 -13.57 -11.97 14.26
C GLU A 40 -13.03 -13.40 14.32
N GLU A 41 -13.67 -14.33 13.60
CA GLU A 41 -13.15 -15.68 13.41
C GLU A 41 -11.83 -15.65 12.64
N LEU A 42 -11.73 -14.82 11.60
CA LEU A 42 -10.48 -14.67 10.85
C LEU A 42 -9.36 -14.06 11.70
N LYS A 43 -9.65 -13.01 12.49
CA LYS A 43 -8.69 -12.42 13.45
C LYS A 43 -8.15 -13.47 14.43
N VAL A 44 -9.03 -14.28 15.01
CA VAL A 44 -8.65 -15.33 15.97
C VAL A 44 -7.84 -16.42 15.28
N HIS A 45 -8.31 -16.92 14.12
CA HIS A 45 -7.62 -17.95 13.37
C HIS A 45 -6.21 -17.49 12.95
N ALA A 46 -6.11 -16.26 12.47
CA ALA A 46 -4.86 -15.68 12.06
C ALA A 46 -3.87 -15.48 13.20
N ALA A 47 -4.34 -14.97 14.35
CA ALA A 47 -3.51 -14.86 15.54
C ALA A 47 -3.02 -16.24 16.02
N GLN A 48 -3.87 -17.27 15.94
CA GLN A 48 -3.50 -18.64 16.31
C GLN A 48 -2.42 -19.20 15.40
N LEU A 49 -2.57 -19.08 14.07
CA LEU A 49 -1.54 -19.54 13.12
C LEU A 49 -0.20 -18.85 13.36
N PHE A 50 -0.22 -17.54 13.64
CA PHE A 50 0.99 -16.80 13.98
C PHE A 50 1.64 -17.29 15.28
N LEU A 51 0.85 -17.54 16.32
CA LEU A 51 1.34 -18.08 17.58
C LEU A 51 1.90 -19.49 17.42
N ASP A 52 1.21 -20.36 16.71
CA ASP A 52 1.64 -21.73 16.45
C ASP A 52 2.98 -21.74 15.70
N GLN A 53 3.16 -20.83 14.73
CA GLN A 53 4.41 -20.70 14.01
C GLN A 53 5.54 -20.11 14.87
N LEU A 54 5.23 -19.12 15.72
CA LEU A 54 6.20 -18.57 16.70
C LEU A 54 6.65 -19.59 17.75
N LEU A 55 5.77 -20.54 18.10
CA LEU A 55 6.04 -21.61 19.04
C LEU A 55 6.65 -22.86 18.37
N SER A 56 6.68 -22.90 17.04
CA SER A 56 7.32 -23.97 16.29
C SER A 56 8.84 -23.79 16.25
N ASP A 57 9.58 -24.90 16.20
CA ASP A 57 11.03 -24.88 15.96
C ASP A 57 11.39 -24.62 14.48
N GLU A 58 10.38 -24.50 13.61
CA GLU A 58 10.58 -24.22 12.19
C GLU A 58 10.86 -22.72 11.96
N PRO A 59 11.80 -22.37 11.08
CA PRO A 59 12.05 -20.98 10.76
C PRO A 59 10.82 -20.32 10.13
N ALA A 60 10.28 -19.33 10.83
CA ALA A 60 9.23 -18.46 10.30
C ALA A 60 9.82 -17.53 9.22
N PHE A 61 9.40 -17.69 7.97
CA PHE A 61 9.73 -16.77 6.89
C PHE A 61 8.64 -15.71 6.75
N GLY A 62 8.84 -14.56 7.40
CA GLY A 62 8.00 -13.38 7.23
C GLY A 62 8.65 -12.37 6.28
N GLY A 63 7.96 -12.02 5.19
CA GLY A 63 8.31 -10.84 4.40
C GLY A 63 7.79 -9.59 5.11
N THR A 64 8.69 -8.71 5.57
CA THR A 64 8.27 -7.39 6.08
C THR A 64 7.97 -6.48 4.89
N THR A 65 6.69 -6.11 4.73
CA THR A 65 6.33 -5.04 3.79
C THR A 65 6.45 -3.71 4.53
N HIS A 66 7.09 -2.73 3.90
CA HIS A 66 7.19 -1.37 4.44
C HIS A 66 6.18 -0.43 3.80
N VAL A 67 5.17 -0.97 3.12
CA VAL A 67 4.21 -0.22 2.30
C VAL A 67 3.49 0.84 3.15
N ASP A 68 3.04 0.50 4.36
CA ASP A 68 2.33 1.45 5.22
C ASP A 68 3.25 2.56 5.76
N ALA A 69 4.49 2.20 6.09
CA ALA A 69 5.51 3.17 6.51
C ALA A 69 5.85 4.14 5.36
N ILE A 70 5.93 3.64 4.13
CA ILE A 70 6.17 4.45 2.93
C ILE A 70 5.02 5.43 2.72
N LEU A 71 3.77 4.98 2.84
CA LEU A 71 2.60 5.85 2.70
C LEU A 71 2.54 6.91 3.80
N SER A 72 2.79 6.51 5.04
CA SER A 72 2.84 7.44 6.17
C SER A 72 3.90 8.51 5.94
N GLN A 73 5.07 8.13 5.41
CA GLN A 73 6.13 9.08 5.11
C GLN A 73 5.75 10.02 3.96
N ALA A 74 5.08 9.51 2.91
CA ALA A 74 4.57 10.33 1.82
C ALA A 74 3.61 11.42 2.34
N ARG A 75 2.71 11.04 3.24
CA ARG A 75 1.75 11.95 3.87
C ARG A 75 2.40 12.97 4.81
N SER A 76 3.44 12.58 5.56
CA SER A 76 4.25 13.50 6.38
C SER A 76 4.88 14.59 5.50
N PHE A 77 5.56 14.20 4.42
CA PHE A 77 6.16 15.18 3.50
C PHE A 77 5.12 16.09 2.84
N ARG A 78 3.93 15.57 2.53
CA ARG A 78 2.81 16.40 2.05
C ARG A 78 2.42 17.47 3.08
N GLN A 79 2.28 17.09 4.35
CA GLN A 79 1.92 18.01 5.44
C GLN A 79 3.01 19.07 5.68
N GLU A 80 4.28 18.69 5.50
CA GLU A 80 5.44 19.57 5.61
C GLU A 80 5.65 20.46 4.37
N SER A 81 4.77 20.38 3.35
CA SER A 81 4.90 21.07 2.05
C SER A 81 6.15 20.68 1.25
N GLU A 82 6.78 19.57 1.60
CA GLU A 82 7.91 18.94 0.90
C GLU A 82 7.39 18.07 -0.27
N HIS A 83 6.63 18.68 -1.18
CA HIS A 83 5.81 17.98 -2.18
C HIS A 83 6.62 17.03 -3.08
N ASP A 84 7.86 17.39 -3.37
CA ASP A 84 8.73 16.60 -4.22
C ASP A 84 9.08 15.25 -3.58
N PHE A 85 9.44 15.28 -2.29
CA PHE A 85 9.71 14.08 -1.51
C PHE A 85 8.42 13.27 -1.32
N ALA A 86 7.30 13.93 -1.05
CA ALA A 86 6.00 13.26 -0.99
C ALA A 86 5.73 12.42 -2.25
N LEU A 87 5.93 13.01 -3.44
CA LEU A 87 5.73 12.33 -4.72
C LEU A 87 6.70 11.17 -4.96
N VAL A 88 7.94 11.24 -4.47
CA VAL A 88 8.88 10.11 -4.51
C VAL A 88 8.35 8.92 -3.71
N PHE A 89 7.86 9.17 -2.50
CA PHE A 89 7.31 8.12 -1.64
C PHE A 89 5.97 7.58 -2.17
N TYR A 90 5.09 8.42 -2.70
CA TYR A 90 3.89 7.96 -3.40
C TYR A 90 4.21 7.06 -4.59
N ALA A 91 5.14 7.46 -5.47
CA ALA A 91 5.55 6.63 -6.61
C ALA A 91 6.04 5.24 -6.17
N MET A 92 6.84 5.20 -5.10
CA MET A 92 7.34 3.96 -4.52
C MET A 92 6.20 3.11 -3.94
N TRP A 93 5.26 3.74 -3.22
CA TRP A 93 4.07 3.07 -2.71
C TRP A 93 3.24 2.45 -3.85
N HIS A 94 2.91 3.23 -4.90
CA HIS A 94 2.12 2.73 -6.04
C HIS A 94 2.79 1.53 -6.70
N GLU A 95 4.11 1.60 -6.92
CA GLU A 95 4.88 0.51 -7.52
C GLU A 95 4.84 -0.77 -6.66
N HIS A 96 5.02 -0.64 -5.34
CA HIS A 96 4.96 -1.79 -4.43
C HIS A 96 3.55 -2.37 -4.32
N THR A 97 2.53 -1.54 -4.24
CA THR A 97 1.13 -1.98 -4.16
C THR A 97 0.71 -2.70 -5.44
N VAL A 98 1.06 -2.18 -6.61
CA VAL A 98 0.81 -2.87 -7.90
C VAL A 98 1.53 -4.22 -7.95
N ASN A 99 2.78 -4.28 -7.49
CA ASN A 99 3.51 -5.55 -7.42
C ASN A 99 2.85 -6.56 -6.48
N ALA A 100 2.35 -6.11 -5.32
CA ALA A 100 1.65 -6.95 -4.36
C ALA A 100 0.34 -7.50 -4.95
N ILE A 101 -0.47 -6.63 -5.56
CA ILE A 101 -1.73 -7.03 -6.23
C ILE A 101 -1.46 -8.12 -7.29
N LEU A 102 -0.46 -7.90 -8.16
CA LEU A 102 -0.13 -8.87 -9.21
C LEU A 102 0.41 -10.18 -8.63
N ARG A 103 1.28 -10.13 -7.62
CA ARG A 103 1.80 -11.31 -6.93
C ARG A 103 0.68 -12.13 -6.31
N ASN A 104 -0.24 -11.47 -5.60
CA ASN A 104 -1.35 -12.11 -4.92
C ASN A 104 -2.34 -12.74 -5.90
N ALA A 105 -2.56 -12.12 -7.06
CA ALA A 105 -3.42 -12.69 -8.10
C ALA A 105 -2.78 -13.86 -8.88
N LEU A 106 -1.45 -13.97 -8.88
CA LEU A 106 -0.72 -15.06 -9.53
C LEU A 106 -0.56 -16.29 -8.61
N HIS A 107 -0.40 -16.09 -7.30
CA HIS A 107 -0.10 -17.16 -6.34
C HIS A 107 -1.18 -18.26 -6.24
N PRO A 108 -2.50 -17.96 -6.14
CA PRO A 108 -3.55 -18.98 -6.08
C PRO A 108 -3.65 -19.85 -7.33
N LYS A 109 -3.14 -19.37 -8.47
CA LYS A 109 -3.26 -20.11 -9.73
C LYS A 109 -2.39 -21.37 -9.78
N LYS A 110 -1.46 -21.60 -8.83
CA LYS A 110 -0.54 -22.77 -8.75
C LYS A 110 0.25 -23.08 -10.03
N LEU A 111 0.19 -22.20 -11.02
CA LEU A 111 0.76 -22.41 -12.36
C LEU A 111 2.08 -21.68 -12.54
N GLU A 112 2.50 -20.83 -11.58
CA GLU A 112 3.70 -20.02 -11.69
C GLU A 112 4.63 -20.25 -10.48
N SER A 113 5.89 -20.55 -10.77
CA SER A 113 6.97 -20.60 -9.79
C SER A 113 7.27 -19.20 -9.25
N GLU A 114 7.81 -19.11 -8.03
CA GLU A 114 8.31 -17.83 -7.48
C GLU A 114 9.28 -17.12 -8.43
N ALA A 115 10.04 -17.87 -9.24
CA ALA A 115 10.92 -17.29 -10.24
C ALA A 115 10.13 -16.55 -11.35
N GLU A 116 9.01 -17.10 -11.80
CA GLU A 116 8.14 -16.49 -12.83
C GLU A 116 7.41 -15.27 -12.27
N ILE A 117 6.84 -15.36 -11.06
CA ILE A 117 6.23 -14.21 -10.37
C ILE A 117 7.26 -13.07 -10.24
N ASN A 118 8.50 -13.41 -9.87
CA ASN A 118 9.59 -12.44 -9.78
C ASN A 118 9.95 -11.80 -11.12
N GLN A 119 9.78 -12.51 -12.25
CA GLN A 119 9.95 -11.90 -13.58
C GLN A 119 8.84 -10.90 -13.87
N VAL A 120 7.59 -11.22 -13.53
CA VAL A 120 6.44 -10.32 -13.74
C VAL A 120 6.59 -9.02 -12.96
N VAL A 121 6.90 -9.07 -11.66
CA VAL A 121 7.01 -7.86 -10.82
C VAL A 121 8.20 -6.96 -11.21
N ARG A 122 9.23 -7.52 -11.87
CA ARG A 122 10.40 -6.79 -12.41
C ARG A 122 10.11 -6.05 -13.72
N LEU A 123 8.96 -6.31 -14.36
CA LEU A 123 8.56 -5.57 -15.54
C LEU A 123 8.35 -4.09 -15.21
N SER A 124 8.46 -3.25 -16.24
CA SER A 124 8.22 -1.81 -16.09
C SER A 124 6.77 -1.54 -15.66
N LEU A 125 6.58 -0.45 -14.90
CA LEU A 125 5.25 -0.07 -14.43
C LEU A 125 4.21 0.11 -15.56
N PRO A 126 4.54 0.70 -16.74
CA PRO A 126 3.62 0.73 -17.87
C PRO A 126 3.19 -0.66 -18.35
N THR A 127 4.12 -1.62 -18.45
CA THR A 127 3.80 -2.99 -18.86
C THR A 127 2.93 -3.69 -17.82
N LYS A 128 3.22 -3.47 -16.53
CA LYS A 128 2.44 -4.00 -15.40
C LYS A 128 1.00 -3.50 -15.42
N LEU A 129 0.79 -2.18 -15.51
CA LEU A 129 -0.54 -1.57 -15.54
C LEU A 129 -1.30 -1.82 -16.85
N GLY A 130 -0.60 -2.19 -17.92
CA GLY A 130 -1.22 -2.49 -19.22
C GLY A 130 -1.60 -3.97 -19.38
N ALA A 131 -0.77 -4.68 -20.15
CA ALA A 131 -1.06 -6.04 -20.57
C ALA A 131 -1.09 -7.01 -19.38
N ILE A 132 -0.14 -6.89 -18.44
CA ILE A 132 -0.03 -7.82 -17.32
C ILE A 132 -1.24 -7.72 -16.40
N TRP A 133 -1.67 -6.51 -16.03
CA TRP A 133 -2.88 -6.29 -15.24
C TRP A 133 -4.08 -7.02 -15.85
N THR A 134 -4.30 -6.84 -17.15
CA THR A 134 -5.41 -7.48 -17.87
C THR A 134 -5.30 -9.00 -17.89
N LEU A 135 -4.10 -9.54 -18.13
CA LEU A 135 -3.88 -10.98 -18.18
C LEU A 135 -4.05 -11.64 -16.81
N VAL A 136 -3.56 -10.99 -15.75
CA VAL A 136 -3.54 -11.54 -14.39
C VAL A 136 -4.92 -11.43 -13.75
N LEU A 137 -5.55 -10.26 -13.82
CA LEU A 137 -6.80 -9.94 -13.13
C LEU A 137 -8.05 -10.12 -14.00
N GLY A 138 -7.91 -10.35 -15.31
CA GLY A 138 -9.04 -10.57 -16.21
C GLY A 138 -9.82 -9.29 -16.58
N GLU A 139 -9.41 -8.13 -16.07
CA GLU A 139 -10.03 -6.84 -16.35
C GLU A 139 -8.98 -5.76 -16.66
N LYS A 140 -9.40 -4.69 -17.32
CA LYS A 140 -8.52 -3.55 -17.59
C LYS A 140 -8.53 -2.61 -16.41
N ILE A 141 -7.35 -2.17 -15.97
CA ILE A 141 -7.25 -1.05 -15.05
C ILE A 141 -7.90 0.20 -15.66
N ASP A 142 -8.54 1.01 -14.82
CA ASP A 142 -9.03 2.31 -15.23
C ASP A 142 -7.90 3.16 -15.85
N ARG A 143 -8.22 3.83 -16.97
CA ARG A 143 -7.21 4.58 -17.74
C ARG A 143 -6.73 5.81 -17.00
N GLN A 144 -7.62 6.48 -16.26
CA GLN A 144 -7.26 7.68 -15.50
C GLN A 144 -6.38 7.30 -14.32
N LEU A 145 -6.70 6.21 -13.61
CA LEU A 145 -5.86 5.63 -12.56
C LEU A 145 -4.47 5.26 -13.09
N ALA A 146 -4.39 4.47 -14.16
CA ALA A 146 -3.11 4.06 -14.73
C ALA A 146 -2.27 5.26 -15.19
N SER A 147 -2.89 6.23 -15.89
CA SER A 147 -2.21 7.45 -16.30
C SER A 147 -1.73 8.27 -15.10
N GLY A 148 -2.53 8.36 -14.03
CA GLY A 148 -2.16 9.04 -12.80
C GLY A 148 -0.92 8.43 -12.15
N ILE A 149 -0.92 7.10 -11.95
CA ILE A 149 0.22 6.36 -11.39
C ILE A 149 1.47 6.57 -12.24
N LEU A 150 1.35 6.47 -13.57
CA LEU A 150 2.48 6.66 -14.48
C LEU A 150 3.05 8.07 -14.42
N ARG A 151 2.20 9.10 -14.33
CA ARG A 151 2.66 10.50 -14.17
C ARG A 151 3.43 10.71 -12.87
N VAL A 152 2.97 10.10 -11.77
CA VAL A 152 3.67 10.18 -10.47
C VAL A 152 5.03 9.46 -10.56
N ALA A 153 5.09 8.29 -11.19
CA ALA A 153 6.34 7.55 -11.41
C ALA A 153 7.33 8.30 -12.33
N GLU A 154 6.84 8.90 -13.41
CA GLU A 154 7.63 9.76 -14.31
C GLU A 154 8.18 10.98 -13.57
N TYR A 155 7.37 11.62 -12.73
CA TYR A 155 7.81 12.71 -11.87
C TYR A 155 8.95 12.28 -10.94
N ARG A 156 8.80 11.16 -10.23
CA ARG A 156 9.85 10.60 -9.36
C ARG A 156 11.14 10.34 -10.14
N ASN A 157 11.04 9.75 -11.33
CA ASN A 157 12.21 9.50 -12.18
C ASN A 157 12.88 10.80 -12.63
N ALA A 158 12.10 11.84 -12.96
CA ALA A 158 12.67 13.15 -13.28
C ALA A 158 13.34 13.79 -12.05
N PHE A 159 12.73 13.68 -10.87
CA PHE A 159 13.24 14.21 -9.61
C PHE A 159 14.55 13.57 -9.20
N VAL A 160 14.57 12.24 -9.05
CA VAL A 160 15.73 11.49 -8.57
C VAL A 160 16.92 11.60 -9.52
N HIS A 161 16.66 11.68 -10.83
CA HIS A 161 17.71 11.76 -11.84
C HIS A 161 18.03 13.20 -12.28
N TYR A 162 17.54 14.22 -11.58
CA TYR A 162 17.78 15.63 -11.89
C TYR A 162 17.43 16.01 -13.34
N LYS A 163 16.46 15.32 -13.97
CA LYS A 163 16.02 15.56 -15.36
C LYS A 163 14.96 16.66 -15.44
N TRP A 164 15.13 17.72 -14.68
CA TRP A 164 14.18 18.82 -14.67
C TRP A 164 14.31 19.62 -15.96
N PRO A 165 13.20 19.88 -16.68
CA PRO A 165 13.24 20.88 -17.73
C PRO A 165 13.69 22.20 -17.11
N MET A 166 14.68 22.86 -17.72
CA MET A 166 15.04 24.23 -17.33
C MET A 166 13.78 25.09 -17.48
N ARG A 167 13.21 25.51 -16.35
CA ARG A 167 12.02 26.36 -16.33
C ARG A 167 12.43 27.82 -16.15
N ASP A 168 11.63 28.69 -16.74
CA ASP A 168 11.72 30.14 -16.53
C ASP A 168 11.63 30.46 -15.03
N ILE A 169 12.64 31.17 -14.52
CA ILE A 169 12.74 31.57 -13.11
C ILE A 169 11.53 32.40 -12.67
N ASN A 170 10.85 33.06 -13.61
CA ASN A 170 9.66 33.87 -13.33
C ASN A 170 8.39 33.02 -13.11
N ARG A 171 8.48 31.69 -13.27
CA ARG A 171 7.35 30.75 -13.13
C ARG A 171 7.52 29.76 -11.97
N MET A 172 8.27 30.12 -10.92
CA MET A 172 8.47 29.23 -9.77
C MET A 172 7.16 28.77 -9.12
N GLY A 173 6.16 29.66 -8.97
CA GLY A 173 4.85 29.31 -8.38
C GLY A 173 4.04 28.28 -9.17
N ALA A 174 4.26 28.17 -10.50
CA ALA A 174 3.57 27.18 -11.31
C ALA A 174 4.02 25.74 -10.99
N ARG A 175 5.29 25.55 -10.57
CA ARG A 175 5.79 24.23 -10.17
C ARG A 175 5.08 23.72 -8.91
N GLU A 176 4.90 24.58 -7.92
CA GLU A 176 4.25 24.19 -6.68
C GLU A 176 2.78 23.80 -6.91
N ALA A 177 2.08 24.53 -7.78
CA ALA A 177 0.73 24.17 -8.19
C ALA A 177 0.68 22.82 -8.93
N ASP A 178 1.63 22.59 -9.87
CA ASP A 178 1.74 21.32 -10.59
C ASP A 178 1.98 20.14 -9.63
N THR A 179 2.88 20.29 -8.65
CA THR A 179 3.22 19.20 -7.71
C THR A 179 2.08 18.93 -6.73
N ARG A 180 1.39 19.97 -6.26
CA ARG A 180 0.19 19.81 -5.43
C ARG A 180 -0.92 19.06 -6.17
N ALA A 181 -1.20 19.42 -7.42
CA ALA A 181 -2.17 18.70 -8.23
C ALA A 181 -1.77 17.23 -8.45
N LEU A 182 -0.46 16.95 -8.59
CA LEU A 182 0.03 15.58 -8.73
C LEU A 182 -0.05 14.78 -7.42
N ILE A 183 0.06 15.42 -6.25
CA ILE A 183 -0.18 14.78 -4.96
C ILE A 183 -1.64 14.33 -4.83
N GLU A 184 -2.60 15.15 -5.25
CA GLU A 184 -4.02 14.75 -5.21
C GLU A 184 -4.30 13.56 -6.14
N ILE A 185 -3.65 13.52 -7.31
CA ILE A 185 -3.67 12.33 -8.19
C ILE A 185 -3.07 11.12 -7.49
N ALA A 186 -1.96 11.31 -6.77
CA ALA A 186 -1.29 10.23 -6.05
C ALA A 186 -2.14 9.63 -4.93
N GLU A 187 -2.79 10.47 -4.12
CA GLU A 187 -3.71 10.04 -3.05
C GLU A 187 -4.96 9.37 -3.60
N SER A 188 -5.54 9.91 -4.68
CA SER A 188 -6.67 9.25 -5.36
C SER A 188 -6.29 7.85 -5.86
N ALA A 189 -5.06 7.66 -6.34
CA ALA A 189 -4.55 6.35 -6.72
C ALA A 189 -4.30 5.43 -5.51
N VAL A 190 -3.95 5.97 -4.33
CA VAL A 190 -3.84 5.19 -3.08
C VAL A 190 -5.19 4.59 -2.73
N ASP A 191 -6.25 5.40 -2.73
CA ASP A 191 -7.59 4.92 -2.39
C ASP A 191 -8.05 3.81 -3.34
N ALA A 192 -7.90 4.04 -4.66
CA ALA A 192 -8.29 3.06 -5.67
C ALA A 192 -7.50 1.74 -5.57
N LEU A 193 -6.17 1.81 -5.42
CA LEU A 193 -5.34 0.61 -5.31
C LEU A 193 -5.54 -0.13 -3.99
N THR A 194 -5.90 0.57 -2.92
CA THR A 194 -6.23 -0.07 -1.64
C THR A 194 -7.47 -0.95 -1.79
N THR A 195 -8.49 -0.49 -2.52
CA THR A 195 -9.65 -1.33 -2.85
C THR A 195 -9.24 -2.58 -3.64
N PHE A 196 -8.33 -2.45 -4.61
CA PHE A 196 -7.83 -3.59 -5.39
C PHE A 196 -6.97 -4.57 -4.58
N ARG A 197 -6.23 -4.12 -3.57
CA ARG A 197 -5.39 -5.00 -2.74
C ARG A 197 -6.20 -6.06 -1.99
N TYR A 198 -7.50 -5.81 -1.79
CA TYR A 198 -8.40 -6.62 -0.97
C TYR A 198 -9.69 -6.99 -1.72
N TRP A 199 -9.66 -6.96 -3.05
CA TRP A 199 -10.86 -7.02 -3.89
C TRP A 199 -11.62 -8.34 -3.83
N ASP A 200 -10.95 -9.43 -3.49
CA ASP A 200 -11.50 -10.79 -3.41
C ASP A 200 -11.92 -11.20 -1.99
N SER A 201 -11.71 -10.33 -0.99
CA SER A 201 -12.06 -10.62 0.40
C SER A 201 -13.04 -9.59 0.97
N GLU A 202 -14.33 -9.96 1.02
CA GLU A 202 -15.36 -9.18 1.73
C GLU A 202 -14.96 -8.94 3.20
N VAL A 203 -14.31 -9.93 3.82
CA VAL A 203 -13.79 -9.86 5.18
C VAL A 203 -12.69 -8.79 5.30
N ALA A 204 -11.76 -8.73 4.35
CA ALA A 204 -10.73 -7.68 4.34
C ALA A 204 -11.33 -6.28 4.21
N GLN A 205 -12.36 -6.11 3.39
CA GLN A 205 -13.04 -4.81 3.25
C GLN A 205 -13.71 -4.38 4.57
N LEU A 206 -14.34 -5.31 5.28
CA LEU A 206 -14.89 -5.06 6.62
C LEU A 206 -13.78 -4.66 7.61
N LEU A 207 -12.68 -5.41 7.65
CA LEU A 207 -11.53 -5.13 8.53
C LEU A 207 -10.92 -3.74 8.27
N LEU A 208 -10.89 -3.28 7.02
CA LEU A 208 -10.36 -1.95 6.65
C LEU A 208 -11.34 -0.83 6.96
N SER A 209 -12.64 -1.08 6.90
CA SER A 209 -13.66 -0.10 7.29
C SER A 209 -13.59 0.24 8.78
N GLU A 210 -13.36 -0.76 9.64
CA GLU A 210 -13.21 -0.58 11.10
C GLU A 210 -12.08 0.38 11.48
N GLU A 211 -10.99 0.44 10.70
CA GLU A 211 -9.84 1.31 10.97
C GLU A 211 -10.09 2.77 10.61
N ARG A 212 -10.84 3.03 9.53
CA ARG A 212 -11.23 4.41 9.21
C ARG A 212 -12.05 5.03 10.34
N ASP A 213 -12.86 4.20 11.00
CA ASP A 213 -13.69 4.60 12.12
C ASP A 213 -12.96 4.54 13.48
N ALA A 214 -11.75 3.99 13.55
CA ALA A 214 -11.03 3.85 14.80
C ALA A 214 -10.73 5.22 15.45
N PRO A 215 -10.91 5.37 16.77
CA PRO A 215 -10.76 6.66 17.46
C PRO A 215 -9.35 7.27 17.34
N TYR A 216 -8.34 6.47 17.01
CA TYR A 216 -6.98 6.94 16.75
C TYR A 216 -6.86 7.76 15.44
N ASN A 217 -7.66 7.45 14.42
CA ASN A 217 -7.61 8.14 13.13
C ASN A 217 -8.41 9.45 13.10
N ARG A 218 -9.43 9.60 13.96
CA ARG A 218 -10.29 10.81 14.00
C ARG A 218 -9.66 12.05 14.64
N ARG A 219 -8.41 12.00 15.11
CA ARG A 219 -7.72 13.13 15.77
C ARG A 219 -6.50 13.66 15.00
N ARG A 220 -6.30 13.19 13.77
CA ARG A 220 -5.24 13.66 12.86
C ARG A 220 -5.71 14.64 11.79
N ASP A 221 -7.01 14.93 11.73
CA ASP A 221 -7.62 16.04 11.00
C ASP A 221 -7.82 17.25 11.92
#